data_AF-A0A355DW37-F1
#
_entry.id   AF-A0A355DW37-F1
#
_cell.length_a   1.000
_cell.length_b   1.000
_cell.length_c   1.000
_cell.angle_alpha   90.00
_cell.angle_beta   90.00
_cell.angle_gamma   90.00
#
_symmetry.space_group_name_H-M   'P 1'
#
loop_
_entity.id
_entity.type
_entity.pdbx_description
1 polymer ?
#
loop_
_entity_poly.entity_id
_entity_poly.type
_entity_poly.pdbx_seq_one_letter_code
_entity_poly.pdbx_strand_id
1 'polypeptide(L)'
;MKTSNAGSKPLESSQITRVVKPQLATLFLVGIVVFSGIFVTAWFAKIGEIETIFAQLHLMQDYPPMWLEAPRVMGKFLVAPTVILFLVAITITKISPQPRTWSRILVIGILLGLAGRYILWRSLSTLNVVDPLNRLFSLGLFLMEMLVLFSTILQLFLMLNVKNRHREADRLARTVRDGTFNPTVDILIPTYDEPIFILRRTILGCQAIEYGNKNVYLLDDTQRPEIKELAAELGCEYITRPDNSHAKAGN
;
A
#
# COMPACT_ATOMS: atom_id res chain seq x y z
N MET A 1 -43.07 49.54 3.84
CA MET A 1 -44.08 48.58 3.37
C MET A 1 -43.91 48.40 1.86
N LYS A 2 -43.10 47.42 1.45
CA LYS A 2 -42.98 46.90 0.07
C LYS A 2 -42.59 45.43 0.21
N THR A 3 -43.56 44.55 0.04
CA THR A 3 -43.41 43.11 0.08
C THR A 3 -42.89 42.63 -1.28
N SER A 4 -41.62 42.24 -1.32
CA SER A 4 -41.05 41.51 -2.47
C SER A 4 -41.13 40.02 -2.13
N ASN A 5 -42.11 39.37 -2.76
CA ASN A 5 -42.34 37.94 -2.70
C ASN A 5 -41.42 37.28 -3.75
N ALA A 6 -40.24 36.85 -3.34
CA ALA A 6 -39.35 36.02 -4.15
C ALA A 6 -39.35 34.61 -3.57
N GLY A 7 -40.14 33.73 -4.19
CA GLY A 7 -40.28 32.34 -3.77
C GLY A 7 -38.94 31.62 -3.75
N SER A 8 -38.59 31.08 -2.59
CA SER A 8 -37.53 30.10 -2.43
C SER A 8 -37.92 28.80 -3.12
N LYS A 9 -37.39 28.55 -4.32
CA LYS A 9 -37.39 27.20 -4.87
C LYS A 9 -36.48 26.32 -4.00
N PRO A 10 -36.92 25.12 -3.58
CA PRO A 10 -36.02 24.17 -2.95
C PRO A 10 -34.93 23.78 -3.95
N LEU A 11 -33.68 23.81 -3.52
CA LEU A 11 -32.57 23.20 -4.26
C LEU A 11 -32.86 21.70 -4.36
N GLU A 12 -33.25 21.22 -5.55
CA GLU A 12 -33.33 19.79 -5.82
C GLU A 12 -31.95 19.18 -5.57
N SER A 13 -31.85 18.36 -4.52
CA SER A 13 -30.70 17.54 -4.26
C SER A 13 -30.58 16.51 -5.38
N SER A 14 -29.86 16.86 -6.45
CA SER A 14 -29.45 15.87 -7.44
C SER A 14 -28.56 14.87 -6.71
N GLN A 15 -29.13 13.72 -6.34
CA GLN A 15 -28.39 12.57 -5.86
C GLN A 15 -27.50 12.11 -7.00
N ILE A 16 -26.26 12.60 -7.02
CA ILE A 16 -25.21 12.06 -7.88
C ILE A 16 -24.91 10.67 -7.31
N THR A 17 -25.58 9.66 -7.85
CA THR A 17 -25.18 8.26 -7.67
C THR A 17 -23.82 8.10 -8.33
N ARG A 18 -22.75 8.36 -7.56
CA ARG A 18 -21.40 7.97 -7.95
C ARG A 18 -21.40 6.45 -8.04
N VAL A 19 -21.53 5.94 -9.26
CA VAL A 19 -21.25 4.54 -9.58
C VAL A 19 -19.77 4.34 -9.30
N VAL A 20 -19.45 3.82 -8.12
CA VAL A 20 -18.09 3.41 -7.76
C VAL A 20 -17.74 2.25 -8.69
N LYS A 21 -17.02 2.56 -9.78
CA LYS A 21 -16.45 1.51 -10.64
C LYS A 21 -15.38 0.80 -9.80
N PRO A 22 -15.57 -0.50 -9.48
CA PRO A 22 -14.59 -1.21 -8.70
C PRO A 22 -13.28 -1.24 -9.48
N GLN A 23 -12.18 -0.93 -8.79
CA GLN A 23 -10.86 -1.03 -9.40
C GLN A 23 -10.62 -2.50 -9.79
N LEU A 24 -9.94 -2.73 -10.92
CA LEU A 24 -9.64 -4.09 -11.40
C LEU A 24 -9.00 -4.95 -10.31
N ALA A 25 -8.13 -4.34 -9.49
CA ALA A 25 -7.49 -4.98 -8.35
C ALA A 25 -8.48 -5.43 -7.26
N THR A 26 -9.51 -4.62 -6.98
CA THR A 26 -10.56 -4.97 -6.01
C THR A 26 -11.40 -6.14 -6.51
N LEU A 27 -11.76 -6.14 -7.80
CA LEU A 27 -12.47 -7.27 -8.42
C LEU A 27 -11.63 -8.55 -8.38
N PHE A 28 -10.32 -8.45 -8.65
CA PHE A 28 -9.41 -9.59 -8.63
C PHE A 28 -9.27 -10.18 -7.22
N LEU A 29 -9.11 -9.33 -6.20
CA LEU A 29 -9.02 -9.76 -4.80
C LEU A 29 -10.31 -10.44 -4.33
N VAL A 30 -11.47 -9.84 -4.61
CA VAL A 30 -12.77 -10.43 -4.28
C VAL A 30 -12.96 -11.74 -5.03
N GLY A 31 -12.55 -11.81 -6.31
CA GLY A 31 -12.56 -13.04 -7.10
C GLY A 31 -11.75 -14.16 -6.47
N ILE A 32 -10.54 -13.89 -5.96
CA ILE A 32 -9.71 -14.89 -5.26
C ILE A 32 -10.40 -15.35 -3.97
N VAL A 33 -10.96 -14.45 -3.18
CA VAL A 33 -11.62 -14.78 -1.91
C VAL A 33 -12.88 -15.63 -2.16
N VAL A 34 -13.71 -15.25 -3.13
CA VAL A 34 -14.92 -15.99 -3.51
C VAL A 34 -14.57 -17.35 -4.09
N PHE A 35 -13.56 -17.43 -4.97
CA PHE A 35 -13.08 -18.70 -5.52
C PHE A 35 -12.54 -19.62 -4.43
N SER A 36 -11.75 -19.09 -3.49
CA SER A 36 -11.25 -19.85 -2.34
C SER A 36 -12.40 -20.34 -1.45
N GLY A 37 -13.42 -19.51 -1.22
CA GLY A 37 -14.62 -19.88 -0.46
C GLY A 37 -15.44 -20.98 -1.15
N ILE A 38 -15.64 -20.88 -2.47
CA ILE A 38 -16.32 -21.90 -3.28
C ILE A 38 -15.54 -23.21 -3.30
N PHE A 39 -14.22 -23.15 -3.39
CA PHE A 39 -13.36 -24.33 -3.31
C PHE A 39 -13.50 -25.02 -1.95
N VAL A 40 -13.51 -24.25 -0.86
CA VAL A 40 -13.74 -24.75 0.50
C VAL A 40 -15.16 -25.27 0.72
N THR A 41 -16.19 -24.71 0.09
CA THR A 41 -17.56 -25.25 0.23
C THR A 41 -17.78 -26.51 -0.60
N ALA A 42 -17.27 -26.53 -1.85
CA ALA A 42 -17.21 -27.71 -2.70
C ALA A 42 -16.45 -28.87 -2.03
N TRP A 43 -15.41 -28.53 -1.25
CA TRP A 43 -14.67 -29.46 -0.39
C TRP A 43 -15.55 -30.15 0.66
N PHE A 44 -16.28 -29.36 1.46
CA PHE A 44 -17.16 -29.91 2.50
C PHE A 44 -18.29 -30.77 1.90
N ALA A 45 -18.65 -30.52 0.64
CA ALA A 45 -19.65 -31.30 -0.08
C ALA A 45 -19.15 -32.67 -0.59
N LYS A 46 -17.89 -33.07 -0.35
CA LYS A 46 -17.31 -34.36 -0.80
C LYS A 46 -17.53 -34.65 -2.29
N ILE A 47 -17.32 -33.65 -3.14
CA ILE A 47 -17.38 -33.83 -4.59
C ILE A 47 -16.21 -34.74 -5.00
N GLY A 48 -16.50 -35.89 -5.62
CA GLY A 48 -15.51 -36.95 -5.90
C GLY A 48 -14.30 -36.52 -6.73
N GLU A 49 -14.38 -35.41 -7.48
CA GLU A 49 -13.24 -34.85 -8.20
C GLU A 49 -12.15 -34.26 -7.30
N ILE A 50 -12.50 -33.90 -6.06
CA ILE A 50 -11.54 -33.38 -5.10
C ILE A 50 -10.65 -34.54 -4.63
N GLU A 51 -11.23 -35.70 -4.32
CA GLU A 51 -10.48 -36.87 -3.87
C GLU A 51 -9.48 -37.38 -4.92
N THR A 52 -9.84 -37.34 -6.20
CA THR A 52 -8.91 -37.70 -7.30
C THR A 52 -7.73 -36.73 -7.40
N ILE A 53 -7.95 -35.43 -7.18
CA ILE A 53 -6.89 -34.42 -7.11
C ILE A 53 -5.93 -34.70 -5.96
N PHE A 54 -6.42 -35.06 -4.76
CA PHE A 54 -5.52 -35.41 -3.64
C PHE A 54 -4.77 -36.71 -3.87
N ALA A 55 -5.40 -37.70 -4.52
CA ALA A 55 -4.71 -38.92 -4.90
C ALA A 55 -3.56 -38.64 -5.89
N GLN A 56 -3.79 -37.78 -6.89
CA GLN A 56 -2.73 -37.34 -7.81
C GLN A 56 -1.63 -36.54 -7.10
N LEU A 57 -2.01 -35.66 -6.17
CA LEU A 57 -1.06 -34.89 -5.37
C LEU A 57 -0.18 -35.81 -4.50
N HIS A 58 -0.77 -36.82 -3.87
CA HIS A 58 -0.05 -37.81 -3.08
C HIS A 58 0.96 -38.59 -3.94
N LEU A 59 0.56 -39.02 -5.14
CA LEU A 59 1.48 -39.68 -6.08
C LEU A 59 2.64 -38.76 -6.50
N MET A 60 2.39 -37.47 -6.71
CA MET A 60 3.44 -36.48 -6.98
C MET A 60 4.36 -36.23 -5.77
N GLN A 61 3.87 -36.40 -4.55
CA GLN A 61 4.69 -36.28 -3.33
C GLN A 61 5.58 -37.50 -3.12
N ASP A 62 5.11 -38.68 -3.49
CA ASP A 62 5.89 -39.93 -3.43
C ASP A 62 6.94 -39.98 -4.54
N TYR A 63 6.62 -39.45 -5.73
CA TYR A 63 7.49 -39.40 -6.90
C TYR A 63 7.62 -37.98 -7.48
N PRO A 64 8.24 -37.06 -6.73
CA PRO A 64 8.41 -35.69 -7.19
C PRO A 64 9.31 -35.61 -8.43
N PRO A 65 8.97 -34.79 -9.42
CA PRO A 65 9.85 -34.58 -10.56
C PRO A 65 11.16 -33.92 -10.11
N MET A 66 12.27 -34.23 -10.78
CA MET A 66 13.62 -33.81 -10.37
C MET A 66 13.78 -32.30 -10.10
N TRP A 67 13.03 -31.45 -10.78
CA TRP A 67 13.08 -29.99 -10.60
C TRP A 67 12.42 -29.50 -9.30
N LEU A 68 11.54 -30.32 -8.71
CA LEU A 68 10.82 -30.06 -7.47
C LEU A 68 11.53 -30.65 -6.26
N GLU A 69 12.27 -31.74 -6.47
CA GLU A 69 13.02 -32.43 -5.42
C GLU A 69 13.98 -31.49 -4.67
N ALA A 70 14.07 -31.71 -3.36
CA ALA A 70 15.12 -31.10 -2.56
C ALA A 70 16.48 -31.67 -3.02
N PRO A 71 17.51 -30.83 -3.22
CA PRO A 71 18.82 -31.31 -3.63
C PRO A 71 19.35 -32.36 -2.63
N ARG A 72 19.48 -33.61 -3.08
CA ARG A 72 20.00 -34.73 -2.27
C ARG A 72 21.55 -34.73 -2.20
N VAL A 73 22.16 -33.56 -2.32
CA VAL A 73 23.61 -33.38 -2.19
C VAL A 73 24.04 -33.52 -0.74
N MET A 74 25.30 -33.92 -0.51
CA MET A 74 25.86 -34.00 0.85
C MET A 74 25.65 -32.68 1.62
N GLY A 75 25.34 -32.79 2.92
CA GLY A 75 25.06 -31.68 3.86
C GLY A 75 25.89 -30.41 3.65
N LYS A 76 27.18 -30.55 3.35
CA LYS A 76 28.13 -29.45 3.14
C LYS A 76 27.80 -28.56 1.92
N PHE A 77 27.15 -29.10 0.89
CA PHE A 77 26.81 -28.35 -0.33
C PHE A 77 25.43 -27.69 -0.28
N LEU A 78 24.59 -27.99 0.72
CA LEU A 78 23.28 -27.35 0.90
C LEU A 78 23.38 -25.84 1.17
N VAL A 79 24.51 -25.37 1.71
CA VAL A 79 24.74 -23.94 1.98
C VAL A 79 25.19 -23.19 0.73
N ALA A 80 25.67 -23.89 -0.31
CA ALA A 80 26.26 -23.26 -1.49
C ALA A 80 25.29 -22.32 -2.24
N PRO A 81 24.01 -22.67 -2.49
CA PRO A 81 23.07 -21.74 -3.12
C PRO A 81 22.85 -20.47 -2.30
N THR A 82 22.81 -20.57 -0.97
CA THR A 82 22.66 -19.43 -0.06
C THR A 82 23.88 -18.51 -0.13
N VAL A 83 25.10 -19.08 -0.12
CA VAL A 83 26.34 -18.30 -0.27
C VAL A 83 26.39 -17.62 -1.64
N ILE A 84 26.02 -18.33 -2.72
CA ILE A 84 25.97 -17.76 -4.07
C ILE A 84 25.00 -16.58 -4.12
N LEU A 85 23.76 -16.75 -3.63
CA LEU A 85 22.77 -15.68 -3.58
C LEU A 85 23.25 -14.48 -2.74
N PHE A 86 23.93 -14.73 -1.62
CA PHE A 86 24.51 -13.69 -0.78
C PHE A 86 25.61 -12.90 -1.52
N LEU A 87 26.52 -13.60 -2.20
CA LEU A 87 27.57 -12.96 -3.02
C LEU A 87 26.98 -12.17 -4.19
N VAL A 88 25.94 -12.70 -4.84
CA VAL A 88 25.20 -11.99 -5.90
C VAL A 88 24.58 -10.71 -5.34
N ALA A 89 23.94 -10.78 -4.17
CA ALA A 89 23.36 -9.60 -3.51
C ALA A 89 24.42 -8.55 -3.19
N ILE A 90 25.56 -8.94 -2.60
CA ILE A 90 26.70 -8.03 -2.34
C ILE A 90 27.18 -7.39 -3.64
N THR A 91 27.35 -8.19 -4.69
CA THR A 91 27.83 -7.71 -5.99
C THR A 91 26.88 -6.67 -6.59
N ILE A 92 25.57 -6.93 -6.55
CA ILE A 92 24.57 -5.98 -7.04
C ILE A 92 24.61 -4.68 -6.24
N THR A 93 24.71 -4.74 -4.91
CA THR A 93 24.76 -3.53 -4.05
C THR A 93 26.04 -2.71 -4.26
N LYS A 94 27.17 -3.37 -4.58
CA LYS A 94 28.43 -2.69 -4.91
C LYS A 94 28.39 -2.04 -6.30
N ILE A 95 27.81 -2.71 -7.29
CA ILE A 95 27.69 -2.18 -8.67
C ILE A 95 26.62 -1.07 -8.75
N SER A 96 25.53 -1.20 -7.98
CA SER A 96 24.44 -0.24 -7.94
C SER A 96 24.13 0.22 -6.50
N PRO A 97 24.97 1.11 -5.91
CA PRO A 97 24.74 1.62 -4.55
C PRO A 97 23.41 2.37 -4.41
N GLN A 98 22.91 2.95 -5.50
CA GLN A 98 21.56 3.51 -5.60
C GLN A 98 20.69 2.59 -6.45
N PRO A 99 19.42 2.33 -6.09
CA PRO A 99 18.56 1.39 -6.80
C PRO A 99 18.15 1.93 -8.17
N ARG A 100 18.91 1.56 -9.22
CA ARG A 100 18.58 1.82 -10.62
C ARG A 100 17.50 0.84 -11.10
N THR A 101 16.87 1.15 -12.24
CA THR A 101 15.79 0.32 -12.79
C THR A 101 16.23 -1.13 -13.06
N TRP A 102 17.41 -1.33 -13.66
CA TRP A 102 17.93 -2.67 -13.97
C TRP A 102 18.23 -3.48 -12.71
N SER A 103 18.90 -2.88 -11.70
CA SER A 103 19.28 -3.58 -10.47
C SER A 103 18.06 -3.97 -9.67
N ARG A 104 17.03 -3.12 -9.70
CA ARG A 104 15.73 -3.38 -9.08
C ARG A 104 15.01 -4.53 -9.77
N ILE A 105 14.89 -4.51 -11.09
CA ILE A 105 14.26 -5.58 -11.86
C ILE A 105 14.95 -6.91 -11.58
N LEU A 106 16.29 -6.91 -11.54
CA LEU A 106 17.07 -8.11 -11.29
C LEU A 106 16.85 -8.67 -9.88
N VAL A 107 16.94 -7.84 -8.83
CA VAL A 107 16.72 -8.29 -7.44
C VAL A 107 15.30 -8.78 -7.24
N ILE A 108 14.31 -8.03 -7.73
CA ILE A 108 12.90 -8.40 -7.61
C ILE A 108 12.62 -9.68 -8.41
N GLY A 109 13.21 -9.84 -9.59
CA GLY A 109 13.11 -11.06 -10.39
C GLY A 109 13.68 -12.29 -9.66
N ILE A 110 14.82 -12.16 -9.00
CA ILE A 110 15.38 -13.23 -8.15
C ILE A 110 14.42 -13.58 -7.02
N LEU A 111 13.90 -12.58 -6.30
CA LEU A 111 12.98 -12.80 -5.18
C LEU A 111 11.66 -13.45 -5.63
N LEU A 112 11.10 -13.01 -6.77
CA LEU A 112 9.89 -13.61 -7.36
C LEU A 112 10.15 -15.04 -7.84
N GLY A 113 11.33 -15.31 -8.41
CA GLY A 113 11.74 -16.66 -8.80
C GLY A 113 11.85 -17.59 -7.58
N LEU A 114 12.47 -17.12 -6.50
CA LEU A 114 12.55 -17.87 -5.23
C LEU A 114 11.17 -18.08 -4.59
N ALA A 115 10.31 -17.06 -4.61
CA ALA A 115 8.93 -17.17 -4.13
C ALA A 115 8.13 -18.19 -4.95
N GLY A 116 8.24 -18.16 -6.28
CA GLY A 116 7.60 -19.14 -7.16
C GLY A 116 8.11 -20.56 -6.90
N ARG A 117 9.43 -20.74 -6.76
CA ARG A 117 10.04 -22.02 -6.42
C ARG A 117 9.60 -22.52 -5.03
N TYR A 118 9.43 -21.62 -4.07
CA TYR A 118 8.89 -21.94 -2.74
C TYR A 118 7.43 -22.37 -2.84
N ILE A 119 6.58 -21.60 -3.52
CA ILE A 119 5.15 -21.92 -3.68
C ILE A 119 4.97 -23.30 -4.32
N LEU A 120 5.72 -23.60 -5.39
CA LEU A 120 5.69 -24.90 -6.05
C LEU A 120 6.05 -26.04 -5.10
N TRP A 121 7.12 -25.90 -4.32
CA TRP A 121 7.50 -26.91 -3.33
C TRP A 121 6.51 -27.03 -2.18
N ARG A 122 6.02 -25.89 -1.69
CA ARG A 122 5.06 -25.85 -0.59
C ARG A 122 3.76 -26.53 -0.98
N SER A 123 3.23 -26.25 -2.18
CA SER A 123 1.97 -26.82 -2.66
C SER A 123 2.11 -28.28 -3.11
N LEU A 124 3.21 -28.66 -3.76
CA LEU A 124 3.34 -29.97 -4.40
C LEU A 124 4.06 -31.01 -3.55
N SER A 125 4.89 -30.63 -2.58
CA SER A 125 5.76 -31.57 -1.83
C SER A 125 5.50 -31.66 -0.33
N THR A 126 4.80 -30.69 0.27
CA THR A 126 4.72 -30.59 1.74
C THR A 126 3.30 -30.53 2.30
N LEU A 127 2.28 -30.58 1.45
CA LEU A 127 0.89 -30.59 1.89
C LEU A 127 0.53 -31.96 2.45
N ASN A 128 0.33 -32.05 3.77
CA ASN A 128 -0.13 -33.27 4.41
C ASN A 128 -1.66 -33.35 4.36
N VAL A 129 -2.18 -34.25 3.53
CA VAL A 129 -3.60 -34.39 3.24
C VAL A 129 -4.16 -35.76 3.62
N VAL A 130 -3.39 -36.58 4.32
CA VAL A 130 -3.76 -37.97 4.64
C VAL A 130 -4.98 -38.02 5.56
N ASP A 131 -4.87 -37.42 6.75
CA ASP A 131 -5.97 -37.39 7.73
C ASP A 131 -6.81 -36.10 7.63
N PRO A 132 -8.13 -36.14 7.92
CA PRO A 132 -8.98 -34.95 7.88
C PRO A 132 -8.48 -33.78 8.75
N LEU A 133 -7.95 -34.06 9.93
CA LEU A 133 -7.45 -33.05 10.86
C LEU A 133 -6.10 -32.46 10.40
N ASN A 134 -5.16 -33.32 9.96
CA ASN A 134 -3.89 -32.89 9.37
C ASN A 134 -4.10 -32.03 8.12
N ARG A 135 -5.08 -32.41 7.30
CA ARG A 135 -5.47 -31.67 6.11
C ARG A 135 -6.02 -30.28 6.41
N LEU A 136 -6.87 -30.15 7.43
CA LEU A 136 -7.40 -28.85 7.86
C LEU A 136 -6.29 -27.89 8.28
N PHE A 137 -5.36 -28.35 9.14
CA PHE A 137 -4.24 -27.51 9.58
C PHE A 137 -3.23 -27.25 8.46
N SER A 138 -2.91 -28.24 7.63
CA SER A 138 -1.99 -28.08 6.51
C SER A 138 -2.52 -27.09 5.47
N LEU A 139 -3.81 -27.17 5.13
CA LEU A 139 -4.44 -26.27 4.17
C LEU A 139 -4.66 -24.87 4.77
N GLY A 140 -5.04 -24.80 6.04
CA GLY A 140 -5.17 -23.53 6.77
C GLY A 140 -3.85 -22.76 6.85
N LEU A 141 -2.76 -23.46 7.19
CA LEU A 141 -1.41 -22.87 7.19
C LEU A 141 -1.00 -22.45 5.78
N PHE A 142 -1.22 -23.30 4.77
CA PHE A 142 -0.93 -22.96 3.37
C PHE A 142 -1.70 -21.71 2.91
N LEU A 143 -2.98 -21.56 3.25
CA LEU A 143 -3.78 -20.39 2.87
C LEU A 143 -3.26 -19.10 3.55
N MET A 144 -2.91 -19.18 4.84
CA MET A 144 -2.28 -18.05 5.53
C MET A 144 -0.92 -17.68 4.91
N GLU A 145 -0.10 -18.66 4.56
CA GLU A 145 1.15 -18.43 3.82
C GLU A 145 0.89 -17.80 2.45
N MET A 146 -0.12 -18.25 1.70
CA MET A 146 -0.47 -17.66 0.40
C MET A 146 -0.92 -16.19 0.54
N LEU A 147 -1.65 -15.83 1.60
CA LEU A 147 -2.02 -14.44 1.87
C LEU A 147 -0.79 -13.56 2.13
N VAL A 148 0.15 -14.04 2.95
CA VAL A 148 1.41 -13.32 3.24
C VAL A 148 2.27 -13.20 1.99
N LEU A 149 2.43 -14.29 1.23
CA LEU A 149 3.21 -14.29 -0.02
C LEU A 149 2.57 -13.42 -1.08
N PHE A 150 1.24 -13.41 -1.20
CA PHE A 150 0.52 -12.52 -2.11
C PHE A 150 0.77 -11.05 -1.78
N SER A 151 0.65 -10.67 -0.49
CA SER A 151 0.97 -9.32 -0.03
C SER A 151 2.42 -8.94 -0.34
N THR A 152 3.35 -9.86 -0.12
CA THR A 152 4.77 -9.68 -0.41
C THR A 152 5.04 -9.52 -1.90
N ILE A 153 4.45 -10.35 -2.75
CA ILE A 153 4.56 -10.28 -4.21
C ILE A 153 3.98 -8.96 -4.73
N LEU A 154 2.84 -8.52 -4.19
CA LEU A 154 2.23 -7.23 -4.53
C LEU A 154 3.15 -6.07 -4.13
N GLN A 155 3.74 -6.10 -2.93
CA GLN A 155 4.71 -5.11 -2.49
C GLN A 155 5.94 -5.05 -3.40
N LEU A 156 6.50 -6.21 -3.77
CA LEU A 156 7.61 -6.30 -4.71
C LEU A 156 7.22 -5.73 -6.09
N PHE A 157 6.02 -6.03 -6.59
CA PHE A 157 5.53 -5.48 -7.84
C PHE A 157 5.40 -3.95 -7.79
N LEU A 158 4.84 -3.39 -6.71
CA LEU A 158 4.71 -1.94 -6.53
C LEU A 158 6.08 -1.25 -6.46
N MET A 159 7.09 -1.90 -5.88
CA MET A 159 8.45 -1.37 -5.86
C MET A 159 9.06 -1.22 -7.27
N LEU A 160 8.67 -2.02 -8.26
CA LEU A 160 9.18 -1.87 -9.64
C LEU A 160 8.88 -0.47 -10.21
N ASN A 161 7.73 0.11 -9.84
CA ASN A 161 7.19 1.35 -10.42
C ASN A 161 7.62 2.65 -9.68
N VAL A 162 8.84 2.74 -9.16
CA VAL A 162 9.35 4.01 -8.61
C VAL A 162 9.77 4.95 -9.74
N LYS A 163 9.03 6.05 -9.89
CA LYS A 163 9.35 7.15 -10.83
C LYS A 163 10.19 8.21 -10.13
N ASN A 164 11.43 8.40 -10.57
CA ASN A 164 12.24 9.52 -10.13
C ASN A 164 11.83 10.79 -10.91
N ARG A 165 11.27 11.78 -10.21
CA ARG A 165 10.83 13.07 -10.80
C ARG A 165 11.74 14.25 -10.47
N HIS A 166 12.96 14.04 -9.97
CA HIS A 166 13.86 15.15 -9.58
C HIS A 166 14.12 16.12 -10.74
N ARG A 167 14.43 15.60 -11.94
CA ARG A 167 14.64 16.44 -13.14
C ARG A 167 13.39 17.22 -13.56
N GLU A 168 12.21 16.63 -13.38
CA GLU A 168 10.93 17.27 -13.68
C GLU A 168 10.67 18.39 -12.67
N ALA A 169 10.91 18.13 -11.37
CA ALA A 169 10.82 19.12 -10.31
C ALA A 169 11.81 20.28 -10.50
N ASP A 170 13.08 20.01 -10.82
CA ASP A 170 14.10 21.04 -11.07
C ASP A 170 13.72 21.95 -12.25
N ARG A 171 13.07 21.40 -13.27
CA ARG A 171 12.60 22.16 -14.43
C ARG A 171 11.41 23.06 -14.04
N LEU A 172 10.43 22.53 -13.33
CA LEU A 172 9.24 23.27 -12.90
C LEU A 172 9.55 24.29 -11.79
N ALA A 173 10.57 24.05 -10.97
CA ALA A 173 11.04 25.02 -9.98
C ALA A 173 11.52 26.32 -10.64
N ARG A 174 12.07 26.26 -11.86
CA ARG A 174 12.47 27.46 -12.61
C ARG A 174 11.27 28.31 -13.02
N THR A 175 10.18 27.69 -13.47
CA THR A 175 8.98 28.44 -13.87
C THR A 175 8.34 29.18 -12.71
N VAL A 176 8.47 28.63 -11.49
CA VAL A 176 8.09 29.30 -10.24
C VAL A 176 9.02 30.47 -9.92
N ARG A 177 10.35 30.25 -9.96
CA ARG A 177 11.36 31.29 -9.67
C ARG A 177 11.29 32.47 -10.63
N ASP A 178 11.03 32.19 -11.90
CA ASP A 178 10.94 33.20 -12.96
C ASP A 178 9.55 33.88 -13.00
N GLY A 179 8.64 33.52 -12.08
CA GLY A 179 7.30 34.11 -11.95
C GLY A 179 6.27 33.69 -13.00
N THR A 180 6.68 32.93 -14.02
CA THR A 180 5.77 32.45 -15.09
C THR A 180 4.65 31.53 -14.58
N PHE A 181 4.88 30.84 -13.47
CA PHE A 181 3.89 30.00 -12.80
C PHE A 181 3.81 30.40 -11.32
N ASN A 182 2.81 31.21 -10.96
CA ASN A 182 2.67 31.81 -9.63
C ASN A 182 1.22 31.73 -9.08
N PRO A 183 0.63 30.52 -8.94
CA PRO A 183 -0.68 30.37 -8.31
C PRO A 183 -0.68 30.81 -6.83
N THR A 184 -1.85 31.18 -6.32
CA THR A 184 -2.07 31.33 -4.86
C THR A 184 -1.97 29.95 -4.19
N VAL A 185 -1.26 29.85 -3.06
CA VAL A 185 -1.10 28.61 -2.30
C VAL A 185 -1.57 28.81 -0.86
N ASP A 186 -2.56 28.04 -0.44
CA ASP A 186 -3.02 28.03 0.95
C ASP A 186 -2.40 26.85 1.70
N ILE A 187 -1.69 27.15 2.79
CA ILE A 187 -1.06 26.17 3.67
C ILE A 187 -1.95 25.99 4.89
N LEU A 188 -2.53 24.79 5.01
CA LEU A 188 -3.46 24.44 6.08
C LEU A 188 -2.73 23.67 7.19
N ILE A 189 -2.78 24.17 8.42
CA ILE A 189 -2.18 23.57 9.62
C ILE A 189 -3.33 23.19 10.58
N PRO A 190 -3.89 21.96 10.47
CA PRO A 190 -4.89 21.50 11.41
C PRO A 190 -4.26 21.13 12.75
N THR A 191 -4.89 21.55 13.84
CA THR A 191 -4.47 21.24 15.21
C THR A 191 -5.67 20.83 16.07
N TYR A 192 -5.41 19.94 17.02
CA TYR A 192 -6.37 19.50 18.03
C TYR A 192 -5.81 19.73 19.45
N ASP A 193 -4.73 19.05 19.83
CA ASP A 193 -4.12 19.13 21.16
C ASP A 193 -2.62 19.42 21.14
N GLU A 194 -2.06 19.75 19.97
CA GLU A 194 -0.63 20.00 19.84
C GLU A 194 -0.20 21.24 20.66
N PRO A 195 0.95 21.18 21.35
CA PRO A 195 1.44 22.27 22.18
C PRO A 195 1.90 23.47 21.34
N ILE A 196 1.75 24.68 21.91
CA ILE A 196 2.08 25.99 21.29
C ILE A 196 3.45 25.99 20.63
N PHE A 197 4.48 25.44 21.28
CA PHE A 197 5.85 25.49 20.75
C PHE A 197 6.02 24.67 19.46
N ILE A 198 5.25 23.59 19.28
CA ILE A 198 5.23 22.81 18.03
C ILE A 198 4.55 23.62 16.95
N LEU A 199 3.37 24.19 17.23
CA LEU A 199 2.62 25.00 16.27
C LEU A 199 3.41 26.24 15.82
N ARG A 200 4.07 26.93 16.76
CA ARG A 200 4.96 28.06 16.47
C ARG A 200 6.04 27.68 15.47
N ARG A 201 6.74 26.56 15.69
CA ARG A 201 7.80 26.08 14.78
C ARG A 201 7.24 25.72 13.41
N THR A 202 6.08 25.09 13.36
CA THR A 202 5.40 24.73 12.10
C THR A 202 5.01 25.97 11.31
N ILE A 203 4.35 26.95 11.94
CA ILE A 203 3.92 28.21 11.30
C ILE A 203 5.13 28.97 10.76
N LEU A 204 6.18 29.14 11.57
CA LEU A 204 7.42 29.81 11.15
C LEU A 204 8.08 29.08 9.97
N GLY A 205 8.08 27.74 9.99
CA GLY A 205 8.57 26.92 8.87
C GLY A 205 7.77 27.14 7.58
N CYS A 206 6.44 27.21 7.68
CA CYS A 206 5.57 27.49 6.54
C CYS A 206 5.76 28.90 5.99
N GLN A 207 5.97 29.90 6.85
CA GLN A 207 6.23 31.28 6.45
C GLN A 207 7.59 31.44 5.76
N ALA A 208 8.60 30.68 6.21
CA ALA A 208 9.95 30.68 5.65
C ALA A 208 10.07 30.01 4.26
N ILE A 209 9.02 29.36 3.76
CA ILE A 209 9.01 28.82 2.40
C ILE A 209 9.22 29.95 1.39
N GLU A 210 10.23 29.81 0.53
CA GLU A 210 10.59 30.76 -0.53
C GLU A 210 9.53 30.79 -1.67
N TYR A 211 8.35 31.33 -1.35
CA TYR A 211 7.24 31.50 -2.28
C TYR A 211 6.38 32.68 -1.83
N GLY A 212 6.20 33.67 -2.71
CA GLY A 212 5.55 34.94 -2.34
C GLY A 212 4.03 34.87 -2.26
N ASN A 213 3.39 34.07 -3.11
CA ASN A 213 1.94 34.01 -3.23
C ASN A 213 1.33 32.91 -2.35
N LYS A 214 1.62 32.96 -1.03
CA LYS A 214 1.15 31.96 -0.06
C LYS A 214 0.40 32.59 1.11
N ASN A 215 -0.62 31.89 1.60
CA ASN A 215 -1.33 32.19 2.84
C ASN A 215 -1.16 31.00 3.80
N VAL A 216 -1.03 31.28 5.10
CA VAL A 216 -0.92 30.25 6.13
C VAL A 216 -2.16 30.31 7.01
N TYR A 217 -2.87 29.19 7.13
CA TYR A 217 -4.06 29.04 7.95
C TYR A 217 -3.81 28.04 9.08
N LEU A 218 -4.11 28.45 10.31
CA LEU A 218 -4.12 27.61 11.49
C LEU A 218 -5.57 27.20 11.79
N LEU A 219 -5.86 25.91 11.66
CA LEU A 219 -7.21 25.36 11.79
C LEU A 219 -7.33 24.66 13.15
N ASP A 220 -7.92 25.31 14.14
CA ASP A 220 -8.01 24.79 15.52
C ASP A 220 -9.40 24.21 15.81
N ASP A 221 -9.47 22.89 15.97
CA ASP A 221 -10.71 22.15 16.28
C ASP A 221 -11.16 22.33 17.75
N THR A 222 -10.31 22.89 18.62
CA THR A 222 -10.61 22.96 20.06
C THR A 222 -10.85 24.38 20.57
N GLN A 223 -10.82 25.37 19.69
CA GLN A 223 -11.08 26.78 20.03
C GLN A 223 -10.20 27.30 21.18
N ARG A 224 -8.94 26.88 21.23
CA ARG A 224 -8.00 27.24 22.29
C ARG A 224 -7.58 28.70 22.18
N PRO A 225 -7.86 29.55 23.19
CA PRO A 225 -7.51 30.97 23.15
C PRO A 225 -6.03 31.22 22.88
N GLU A 226 -5.15 30.41 23.48
CA GLU A 226 -3.70 30.51 23.33
C GLU A 226 -3.22 30.21 21.89
N ILE A 227 -3.97 29.41 21.12
CA ILE A 227 -3.65 29.09 19.73
C ILE A 227 -4.12 30.22 18.80
N LYS A 228 -5.27 30.82 19.11
CA LYS A 228 -5.74 32.03 18.45
C LYS A 228 -4.78 33.21 18.67
N GLU A 229 -4.29 33.38 19.89
CA GLU A 229 -3.28 34.39 20.21
C GLU A 229 -1.97 34.14 19.45
N LEU A 230 -1.51 32.89 19.38
CA LEU A 230 -0.33 32.51 18.60
C LEU A 230 -0.49 32.86 17.12
N ALA A 231 -1.65 32.58 16.53
CA ALA A 231 -1.91 32.90 15.13
C ALA A 231 -1.86 34.41 14.87
N ALA A 232 -2.46 35.20 15.76
CA ALA A 232 -2.40 36.66 15.70
C ALA A 232 -0.97 37.18 15.87
N GLU A 233 -0.20 36.62 16.81
CA GLU A 233 1.20 36.98 17.06
C GLU A 233 2.08 36.73 15.82
N LEU A 234 1.89 35.60 15.15
CA LEU A 234 2.67 35.21 13.98
C LEU A 234 2.11 35.76 12.67
N GLY A 235 0.94 36.40 12.68
CA GLY A 235 0.30 36.94 11.49
C GLY A 235 -0.18 35.87 10.50
N CYS A 236 -0.67 34.73 11.00
CA CYS A 236 -1.34 33.71 10.18
C CYS A 236 -2.85 33.69 10.44
N GLU A 237 -3.62 33.22 9.46
CA GLU A 237 -5.09 33.21 9.51
C GLU A 237 -5.60 32.12 10.46
N TYR A 238 -6.35 32.50 11.49
CA TYR A 238 -6.94 31.55 12.43
C TYR A 238 -8.35 31.17 11.99
N ILE A 239 -8.59 29.87 11.81
CA ILE A 239 -9.91 29.33 11.48
C ILE A 239 -10.30 28.33 12.58
N THR A 240 -11.56 28.40 12.97
CA THR A 240 -12.20 27.42 13.83
C THR A 240 -13.63 27.22 13.34
N ARG A 241 -14.23 26.13 13.78
CA ARG A 241 -15.61 25.75 13.47
C ARG A 241 -16.46 25.57 14.72
N PRO A 242 -17.80 25.65 14.58
CA PRO A 242 -18.71 25.48 15.70
C PRO A 242 -18.82 24.03 16.20
N ASP A 243 -18.56 23.04 15.34
CA ASP A 243 -18.70 21.61 15.64
C ASP A 243 -17.47 20.81 15.16
N ASN A 244 -17.16 19.70 15.84
CA ASN A 244 -15.96 18.89 15.55
C ASN A 244 -16.26 17.67 14.65
N SER A 245 -17.16 17.83 13.67
CA SER A 245 -17.58 16.74 12.78
C SER A 245 -16.46 16.30 11.82
N HIS A 246 -16.40 15.01 11.46
CA HIS A 246 -15.42 14.50 10.48
C HIS A 246 -13.91 14.70 10.80
N ALA A 247 -13.55 15.08 12.04
CA ALA A 247 -12.18 15.25 12.51
C ALA A 247 -11.32 16.10 11.54
N LYS A 248 -10.06 15.73 11.32
CA LYS A 248 -9.11 16.41 10.42
C LYS A 248 -9.62 16.62 8.99
N ALA A 249 -10.53 15.79 8.50
CA ALA A 249 -11.07 15.96 7.15
C ALA A 249 -12.18 17.03 7.08
N GLY A 250 -12.83 17.32 8.20
CA GLY A 250 -13.83 18.38 8.32
C GLY A 250 -13.28 19.71 8.83
N ASN A 251 -12.12 19.69 9.50
CA ASN A 251 -11.33 20.86 9.85
C ASN A 251 -10.68 21.44 8.60
#